data_AF-A0AAU4ZM14-F1
#
_entry.id   AF-A0AAU4ZM14-F1
#
_cell.length_a   1.000
_cell.length_b   1.000
_cell.length_c   1.000
_cell.angle_alpha   90.00
_cell.angle_beta   90.00
_cell.angle_gamma   90.00
#
_symmetry.space_group_name_H-M   'P 1'
#
loop_
_entity.id
_entity.type
_entity.pdbx_description
1 polymer ?
#
loop_
_entity_poly.entity_id
_entity_poly.type
_entity_poly.pdbx_seq_one_letter_code
_entity_poly.pdbx_strand_id
1 'polypeptide(L)'
;MTVVPTLNRVPALLRERDRLAAGELLLLSQQVRLLEYDPVDQDACVRADERLLRACARVVAIWDGTATSGHDTTAHLVAYARRRGIHVEVLWPDGAERMPGPGEESS
;
A
#
# COMPACT_ATOMS: atom_id res chain seq x y z
N MET A 1 -3.44 2.78 -13.17
CA MET A 1 -2.19 2.02 -13.33
C MET A 1 -2.03 1.18 -12.10
N THR A 2 -1.91 -0.14 -12.26
CA THR A 2 -1.75 -1.10 -11.16
C THR A 2 -0.30 -1.57 -11.14
N VAL A 3 0.33 -1.54 -9.96
CA VAL A 3 1.67 -2.09 -9.76
C VAL A 3 1.53 -3.43 -9.05
N VAL A 4 2.19 -4.45 -9.58
CA VAL A 4 2.18 -5.78 -9.00
C VAL A 4 3.61 -6.11 -8.54
N PRO A 5 3.82 -6.41 -7.24
CA PRO A 5 5.08 -6.97 -6.77
C PRO A 5 5.43 -8.22 -7.55
N THR A 6 6.67 -8.34 -7.98
CA THR A 6 7.19 -9.61 -8.50
C THR A 6 8.41 -10.05 -7.72
N LEU A 7 8.41 -11.32 -7.32
CA LEU A 7 9.58 -12.05 -6.84
C LEU A 7 10.00 -13.01 -7.96
N ASN A 8 11.26 -12.92 -8.43
CA ASN A 8 11.76 -13.73 -9.55
C ASN A 8 10.88 -13.68 -10.82
N ARG A 9 10.33 -12.51 -11.16
CA ARG A 9 9.41 -12.28 -12.29
C ARG A 9 8.06 -13.01 -12.22
N VAL A 10 7.74 -13.63 -11.10
CA VAL A 10 6.40 -14.15 -10.81
C VAL A 10 5.69 -13.15 -9.88
N PRO A 11 4.42 -12.79 -10.12
CA PRO A 11 3.63 -12.01 -9.18
C PRO A 11 3.71 -12.63 -7.79
N ALA A 12 4.01 -11.82 -6.77
CA ALA A 12 4.01 -12.29 -5.39
C ALA A 12 2.65 -12.94 -5.09
N LEU A 13 2.69 -14.17 -4.56
CA LEU A 13 1.49 -14.95 -4.30
C LEU A 13 0.64 -14.24 -3.25
N LEU A 14 -0.52 -13.74 -3.68
CA LEU A 14 -1.55 -13.27 -2.77
C LEU A 14 -2.16 -14.45 -2.01
N ARG A 15 -2.65 -14.17 -0.80
CA ARG A 15 -3.41 -15.18 -0.03
C ARG A 15 -4.57 -15.69 -0.87
N GLU A 16 -4.91 -16.97 -0.70
CA GLU A 16 -5.90 -17.66 -1.54
C GLU A 16 -7.23 -16.92 -1.66
N ARG A 17 -7.72 -16.38 -0.54
CA ARG A 17 -8.95 -15.58 -0.46
C ARG A 17 -8.91 -14.28 -1.29
N ASP A 18 -7.72 -13.70 -1.50
CA ASP A 18 -7.55 -12.41 -2.16
C ASP A 18 -7.25 -12.58 -3.67
N ARG A 19 -6.97 -13.81 -4.13
CA ARG A 19 -6.58 -14.10 -5.53
C ARG A 19 -7.67 -13.73 -6.54
N LEU A 20 -8.93 -14.01 -6.24
CA LEU A 20 -10.05 -13.69 -7.14
C LEU A 20 -10.20 -12.18 -7.33
N ALA A 21 -10.32 -11.44 -6.23
CA ALA A 21 -10.47 -9.99 -6.26
C ALA A 21 -9.28 -9.30 -6.95
N ALA A 22 -8.05 -9.77 -6.71
CA ALA A 22 -6.87 -9.26 -7.39
C ALA A 22 -6.86 -9.60 -8.88
N GLY A 23 -7.30 -10.80 -9.27
CA GLY A 23 -7.45 -11.18 -10.68
C GLY A 23 -8.43 -10.27 -11.41
N GLU A 24 -9.58 -9.99 -10.81
CA GLU A 24 -10.58 -9.05 -11.35
C GLU A 24 -10.01 -7.64 -11.50
N LEU A 25 -9.32 -7.13 -10.47
CA LEU A 25 -8.65 -5.83 -10.52
C LEU A 25 -7.66 -5.76 -11.68
N LEU A 26 -6.86 -6.80 -11.90
CA LEU A 26 -5.89 -6.86 -12.99
C LEU A 26 -6.55 -6.86 -14.36
N LEU A 27 -7.67 -7.58 -14.53
CA LEU A 27 -8.45 -7.58 -15.77
C LEU A 27 -9.07 -6.21 -16.08
N LEU A 28 -9.50 -5.47 -15.05
CA LEU A 28 -10.10 -4.14 -15.19
C LEU A 28 -9.05 -3.01 -15.30
N SER A 29 -7.77 -3.32 -15.07
CA SER A 29 -6.70 -2.33 -15.05
C SER A 29 -6.29 -1.92 -16.47
N GLN A 30 -6.39 -0.62 -16.79
CA GLN A 30 -5.93 -0.08 -18.08
C GLN A 30 -4.42 -0.25 -18.33
N GLN A 31 -3.62 -0.34 -17.26
CA GLN A 31 -2.19 -0.57 -17.35
C GLN A 31 -1.70 -1.31 -16.11
N VAL A 32 -0.93 -2.37 -16.32
CA VAL A 32 -0.25 -3.14 -15.27
C VAL A 32 1.26 -2.99 -15.46
N ARG A 33 1.98 -2.69 -14.37
CA ARG A 33 3.45 -2.74 -14.35
C ARG A 33 3.93 -3.71 -13.31
N LEU A 34 4.88 -4.55 -13.70
CA LEU A 34 5.61 -5.41 -12.78
C LEU A 34 6.74 -4.61 -12.15
N LEU A 35 6.86 -4.70 -10.83
CA LEU A 35 7.94 -4.08 -10.08
C LEU A 35 8.68 -5.17 -9.32
N GLU A 36 9.97 -5.34 -9.62
CA GLU A 36 10.83 -6.27 -8.90
C GLU A 36 11.20 -5.67 -7.54
N TYR A 37 10.74 -6.32 -6.48
CA TYR A 37 11.17 -6.09 -5.09
C TYR A 37 10.84 -7.34 -4.27
N ASP A 38 11.56 -7.54 -3.17
CA ASP A 38 11.25 -8.61 -2.22
C ASP A 38 10.07 -8.17 -1.34
N PRO A 39 8.91 -8.84 -1.42
CA PRO A 39 7.74 -8.48 -0.61
C PRO A 39 7.90 -8.83 0.88
N VAL A 40 8.93 -9.60 1.25
CA VAL A 40 9.24 -9.96 2.64
C VAL A 40 10.18 -8.93 3.29
N ASP A 41 10.94 -8.19 2.48
CA ASP A 41 11.78 -7.08 2.94
C ASP A 41 10.93 -5.80 3.05
N GLN A 42 10.65 -5.38 4.29
CA GLN A 42 9.87 -4.17 4.57
C GLN A 42 10.50 -2.91 3.96
N ASP A 43 11.83 -2.79 3.95
CA ASP A 43 12.50 -1.63 3.36
C ASP A 43 12.40 -1.66 1.83
N ALA A 44 12.43 -2.84 1.22
CA ALA A 44 12.21 -2.99 -0.22
C ALA A 44 10.78 -2.59 -0.61
N CYS A 45 9.78 -3.01 0.17
CA CYS A 45 8.38 -2.59 0.02
C CYS A 45 8.25 -1.06 0.12
N VAL A 46 8.80 -0.44 1.15
CA VAL A 46 8.74 1.01 1.34
C VAL A 46 9.39 1.76 0.17
N ARG A 47 10.57 1.33 -0.29
CA ARG A 47 11.25 1.94 -1.45
C ARG A 47 10.44 1.79 -2.74
N ALA A 48 9.78 0.66 -2.92
CA ALA A 48 8.90 0.39 -4.06
C ALA A 48 7.68 1.35 -4.04
N ASP A 49 7.02 1.48 -2.89
CA ASP A 49 5.88 2.38 -2.70
C ASP A 49 6.27 3.85 -2.90
N GLU A 50 7.42 4.27 -2.36
CA GLU A 50 7.94 5.62 -2.60
C GLU A 50 8.18 5.90 -4.09
N ARG A 51 8.64 4.89 -4.86
CA ARG A 51 8.81 5.01 -6.31
C ARG A 51 7.47 5.13 -7.03
N LEU A 52 6.46 4.38 -6.59
CA LEU A 52 5.11 4.48 -7.10
C LEU A 52 4.51 5.87 -6.84
N LEU A 53 4.63 6.38 -5.62
CA LEU A 53 4.13 7.70 -5.23
C LEU A 53 4.69 8.82 -6.11
N ARG A 54 5.97 8.74 -6.51
CA ARG A 54 6.58 9.73 -7.41
C ARG A 54 5.93 9.79 -8.81
N ALA A 55 5.20 8.75 -9.22
CA ALA A 55 4.46 8.72 -10.48
C ALA A 55 2.99 9.14 -10.33
N CYS A 56 2.52 9.40 -9.10
CA CYS A 56 1.14 9.78 -8.82
C CYS A 56 0.96 11.31 -8.84
N ALA A 57 -0.15 11.77 -9.42
CA ALA A 57 -0.56 13.17 -9.33
C ALA A 57 -1.30 13.50 -8.01
N ARG A 58 -1.97 12.50 -7.42
CA ARG A 58 -2.71 12.58 -6.16
C ARG A 58 -2.63 11.24 -5.44
N VAL A 59 -2.67 11.29 -4.11
CA VAL A 59 -2.76 10.13 -3.23
C VAL A 59 -4.04 10.25 -2.42
N VAL A 60 -4.79 9.14 -2.33
CA VAL A 60 -5.89 8.99 -1.37
C VAL A 60 -5.45 7.98 -0.34
N ALA A 61 -5.42 8.36 0.93
CA ALA A 61 -5.01 7.51 2.04
C ALA A 61 -6.20 7.21 2.94
N ILE A 62 -6.48 5.93 3.17
CA ILE A 62 -7.44 5.49 4.19
C ILE A 62 -6.66 5.35 5.49
N TRP A 63 -6.73 6.37 6.34
CA TRP A 63 -5.82 6.50 7.48
C TRP A 63 -6.41 7.39 8.57
N ASP A 64 -6.32 6.94 9.82
CA ASP A 64 -6.86 7.60 11.01
C ASP A 64 -6.09 8.85 11.48
N GLY A 65 -5.02 9.21 10.78
CA GLY A 65 -4.22 10.39 11.13
C GLY A 65 -3.18 10.17 12.23
N THR A 66 -3.09 8.97 12.80
CA THR A 66 -2.17 8.68 13.91
C THR A 66 -0.72 8.68 13.45
N ALA A 67 0.11 9.51 14.10
CA ALA A 67 1.52 9.66 13.74
C ALA A 67 2.29 8.34 13.88
N THR A 68 3.35 8.21 13.09
CA THR A 68 4.19 7.02 12.95
C THR A 68 4.71 6.54 14.32
N SER A 69 4.06 5.54 14.92
CA SER A 69 4.86 4.51 15.60
C SER A 69 5.67 3.86 14.46
N GLY A 70 6.97 3.62 14.64
CA GLY A 70 7.90 3.27 13.54
C GLY A 70 7.52 2.06 12.64
N HIS A 71 6.38 1.42 12.89
CA HIS A 71 5.80 0.32 12.13
C HIS A 71 4.60 0.71 11.23
N ASP A 72 4.06 1.94 11.30
CA ASP A 72 2.95 2.33 10.43
C ASP A 72 3.46 2.81 9.05
N THR A 73 3.47 1.88 8.09
CA THR A 73 3.82 2.12 6.69
C THR A 73 2.95 3.21 6.06
N THR A 74 1.67 3.31 6.42
CA THR A 74 0.76 4.31 5.84
C THR A 74 1.13 5.71 6.30
N ALA A 75 1.42 5.89 7.60
CA ALA A 75 1.88 7.16 8.15
C ALA A 75 3.19 7.62 7.49
N HIS A 76 4.14 6.70 7.27
CA HIS A 76 5.38 6.99 6.55
C HIS A 76 5.14 7.47 5.11
N LEU A 77 4.30 6.74 4.35
CA LEU A 77 4.01 7.06 2.95
C LEU A 77 3.24 8.38 2.80
N VAL A 78 2.30 8.67 3.71
CA VAL A 78 1.61 9.98 3.75
C VAL A 78 2.60 11.11 4.01
N ALA A 79 3.51 10.94 4.98
CA ALA A 79 4.55 11.93 5.27
C ALA A 79 5.50 12.11 4.07
N TYR A 80 5.89 11.01 3.41
CA TYR A 80 6.71 11.04 2.21
C TYR A 80 6.05 11.83 1.07
N ALA A 81 4.78 11.52 0.76
CA ALA A 81 4.04 12.17 -0.30
C ALA A 81 3.90 13.69 -0.07
N ARG A 82 3.55 14.08 1.17
CA ARG A 82 3.46 15.50 1.56
C ARG A 82 4.80 16.23 1.41
N ARG A 83 5.91 15.63 1.85
CA ARG A 83 7.26 16.22 1.68
C ARG A 83 7.65 16.43 0.21
N ARG A 84 7.10 15.62 -0.70
CA ARG A 84 7.33 15.72 -2.14
C ARG A 84 6.37 16.68 -2.84
N GLY A 85 5.46 17.32 -2.12
CA GLY A 85 4.45 18.22 -2.69
C GLY A 85 3.33 17.48 -3.43
N ILE A 86 3.18 16.17 -3.23
CA ILE A 86 2.07 15.40 -3.80
C ILE A 86 0.82 15.68 -2.98
N HIS A 87 -0.30 15.98 -3.65
CA HIS A 87 -1.57 16.21 -2.96
C HIS A 87 -2.06 14.91 -2.31
N VAL A 88 -2.19 14.91 -0.99
CA VAL A 88 -2.70 13.78 -0.20
C VAL A 88 -4.08 14.12 0.36
N GLU A 89 -5.07 13.31 0.01
CA GLU A 89 -6.41 13.33 0.57
C GLU A 89 -6.53 12.18 1.57
N VAL A 90 -6.88 12.49 2.81
CA VAL A 90 -7.06 11.48 3.87
C VAL A 90 -8.54 11.22 4.04
N LEU A 91 -8.96 9.97 3.95
CA LEU A 91 -10.33 9.55 4.17
C LEU A 91 -10.39 8.68 5.44
N TRP A 92 -11.02 9.22 6.47
CA TRP A 92 -11.33 8.49 7.70
C TRP A 92 -12.69 8.96 8.21
N PRO A 93 -13.75 8.16 8.07
CA PRO A 93 -15.09 8.55 8.51
C PRO A 93 -15.18 8.74 10.03
N ASP A 94 -16.08 9.62 10.46
CA ASP A 94 -16.40 9.76 11.88
C ASP A 94 -16.90 8.42 12.44
N GLY A 95 -16.36 8.02 13.59
CA GLY A 95 -16.66 6.73 14.22
C GLY A 95 -15.96 5.52 13.59
N ALA A 96 -15.08 5.70 12.59
CA ALA A 96 -14.25 4.62 12.11
C ALA A 96 -13.16 4.27 13.13
N GLU A 97 -13.04 2.97 13.44
CA GLU A 97 -12.02 2.41 14.33
C GLU A 97 -11.12 1.46 13.55
N ARG A 98 -9.83 1.45 13.88
CA ARG A 98 -8.94 0.40 13.40
C ARG A 98 -9.32 -0.90 14.09
N MET A 99 -9.81 -1.86 13.33
CA MET A 99 -9.95 -3.22 13.84
C MET A 99 -8.55 -3.87 13.87
N PRO A 100 -8.14 -4.46 15.00
CA PRO A 100 -6.91 -5.24 15.04
C PRO A 100 -6.99 -6.36 14.00
N GLY A 101 -5.87 -6.62 13.33
CA GLY A 101 -5.79 -7.73 12.39
C GLY A 101 -6.01 -9.06 13.13
N PRO A 102 -6.53 -10.11 12.48
CA PRO A 102 -6.57 -11.44 13.08
C PRO A 102 -5.13 -11.88 13.39
N GLY A 103 -4.73 -11.78 14.66
CA GLY A 103 -3.36 -12.04 15.13
C GLY A 103 -2.83 -11.04 16.17
N GLU A 104 -3.48 -9.89 16.38
CA GLU A 104 -3.13 -8.94 17.45
C GLU A 104 -4.02 -9.17 18.68
N GLU A 105 -4.03 -10.39 19.21
CA GLU A 105 -4.57 -10.65 20.54
C GLU A 105 -3.55 -10.21 21.59
N SER A 106 -3.87 -9.06 22.18
CA SER A 106 -3.39 -8.49 23.45
C SER A 106 -2.49 -9.40 24.29
N SER A 107 -1.26 -8.94 24.52
CA SER A 107 -0.49 -9.31 25.72
C SER A 107 -0.67 -8.27 26.81
#